data_AF-A0A1J0WJU2-F1
#
_entry.id   AF-A0A1J0WJU2-F1
#
_cell.length_a   1.000
_cell.length_b   1.000
_cell.length_c   1.000
_cell.angle_alpha   90.00
_cell.angle_beta   90.00
_cell.angle_gamma   90.00
#
_symmetry.space_group_name_H-M   'P 1'
#
loop_
_entity.id
_entity.type
_entity.pdbx_description
1 polymer ?
#
loop_
_entity_poly.entity_id
_entity_poly.type
_entity_poly.pdbx_seq_one_letter_code
_entity_poly.pdbx_strand_id
1 'polypeptide(L)'
;MRGLACAAALAVGTTALAHSGVDDPVVMKRMVGMTDIAAHTKLLGRMAKGQDPFDAAAANAALDGIATEAARIPAQFSDRVLHPRSEALPVIWERFETFTARAEDLREIATEARGTVTEAPDLDRVMRRIGKSCSACHEAFRK
;
A
#
# COMPACT_ATOMS: atom_id res chain seq x y z
N MET A 1 -8.61 -48.53 6.76
CA MET A 1 -7.85 -48.24 5.52
C MET A 1 -8.71 -47.40 4.60
N ARG A 2 -8.12 -46.38 3.97
CA ARG A 2 -8.70 -45.41 3.00
C ARG A 2 -9.59 -44.36 3.69
N GLY A 3 -9.15 -43.14 3.99
CA GLY A 3 -8.15 -42.29 3.35
C GLY A 3 -8.85 -41.41 2.32
N LEU A 4 -9.17 -40.17 2.69
CA LEU A 4 -9.36 -39.07 1.74
C LEU A 4 -8.66 -37.85 2.33
N ALA A 5 -7.55 -37.49 1.68
CA ALA A 5 -6.73 -36.33 1.96
C ALA A 5 -7.10 -35.20 0.97
N CYS A 6 -6.71 -33.97 1.36
CA CYS A 6 -6.49 -32.78 0.53
C CYS A 6 -7.77 -32.07 0.02
N ALA A 7 -7.86 -30.74 0.05
CA ALA A 7 -6.80 -29.77 -0.18
C ALA A 7 -6.93 -28.52 0.71
N ALA A 8 -5.89 -28.25 1.50
CA ALA A 8 -5.61 -26.88 1.95
C ALA A 8 -5.04 -26.13 0.74
N ALA A 9 -5.83 -25.23 0.16
CA ALA A 9 -5.34 -24.33 -0.88
C ALA A 9 -4.42 -23.29 -0.26
N LEU A 10 -3.12 -23.57 -0.28
CA LEU A 10 -2.05 -22.61 -0.04
C LEU A 10 -2.08 -21.55 -1.16
N ALA A 11 -2.72 -20.41 -0.90
CA ALA A 11 -2.52 -19.20 -1.69
C ALA A 11 -1.26 -18.47 -1.19
N VAL A 12 -0.08 -19.04 -1.44
CA VAL A 12 1.19 -18.37 -1.21
C VAL A 12 1.85 -18.15 -2.57
N GLY A 13 1.95 -16.90 -3.03
CA GLY A 13 2.81 -16.58 -4.19
C GLY A 13 2.35 -15.52 -5.20
N THR A 14 1.49 -14.56 -4.87
CA THR A 14 1.13 -13.51 -5.85
C THR A 14 2.15 -12.36 -5.96
N THR A 15 3.08 -12.21 -5.00
CA THR A 15 4.06 -11.11 -5.03
C THR A 15 5.14 -11.33 -6.09
N ALA A 16 5.55 -12.58 -6.33
CA ALA A 16 6.62 -12.92 -7.27
C ALA A 16 6.28 -12.58 -8.75
N LEU A 17 5.00 -12.53 -9.11
CA LEU A 17 4.56 -12.20 -10.47
C LEU A 17 4.48 -10.69 -10.73
N ALA A 18 4.25 -9.87 -9.71
CA ALA A 18 4.09 -8.42 -9.87
C ALA A 18 5.42 -7.71 -10.20
N HIS A 19 6.54 -8.24 -9.69
CA HIS A 19 7.88 -7.66 -9.85
C HIS A 19 8.79 -8.45 -10.80
N SER A 20 8.23 -9.37 -11.58
CA SER A 20 9.01 -10.19 -12.52
C SER A 20 9.85 -9.33 -13.47
N GLY A 21 11.15 -9.61 -13.58
CA GLY A 21 12.07 -8.88 -14.46
C GLY A 21 12.56 -7.54 -13.90
N VAL A 22 12.50 -7.34 -12.58
CA VAL A 22 13.22 -6.29 -11.86
C VAL A 22 14.31 -6.97 -11.03
N ASP A 23 15.58 -6.72 -11.37
CA ASP A 23 16.76 -7.23 -10.67
C ASP A 23 17.46 -6.14 -9.82
N ASP A 24 17.18 -4.87 -10.11
CA ASP A 24 17.69 -3.75 -9.32
C ASP A 24 17.08 -3.73 -7.90
N PRO A 25 17.91 -3.81 -6.85
CA PRO A 25 17.42 -3.92 -5.47
C PRO A 25 16.75 -2.63 -4.95
N VAL A 26 17.10 -1.46 -5.47
CA VAL A 26 16.48 -0.18 -5.10
C VAL A 26 15.06 -0.11 -5.66
N VAL A 27 14.91 -0.46 -6.93
CA VAL A 27 13.61 -0.49 -7.62
C VAL A 27 12.73 -1.57 -7.01
N MET A 28 13.28 -2.74 -6.71
CA MET A 28 12.52 -3.81 -6.04
C MET A 28 11.99 -3.35 -4.68
N LYS A 29 12.86 -2.77 -3.84
CA LYS A 29 12.49 -2.34 -2.48
C LYS A 29 11.32 -1.37 -2.48
N ARG A 30 11.34 -0.34 -3.33
CA ARG A 30 10.23 0.63 -3.41
C ARG A 30 8.95 0.03 -4.00
N MET A 31 9.05 -0.88 -4.95
CA MET A 31 7.85 -1.55 -5.50
C MET A 31 7.22 -2.51 -4.48
N VAL A 32 8.02 -3.16 -3.64
CA VAL A 32 7.52 -3.96 -2.50
C VAL A 32 6.78 -3.07 -1.51
N GLY A 33 7.38 -1.96 -1.05
CA GLY A 33 6.71 -1.03 -0.13
C GLY A 33 5.37 -0.49 -0.67
N MET A 34 5.31 -0.15 -1.96
CA MET A 34 4.03 0.28 -2.58
C MET A 34 3.01 -0.86 -2.66
N THR A 35 3.46 -2.09 -2.85
CA THR A 35 2.59 -3.28 -2.87
C THR A 35 2.00 -3.55 -1.48
N ASP A 36 2.79 -3.36 -0.42
CA ASP A 36 2.36 -3.54 0.96
C ASP A 36 1.30 -2.50 1.35
N ILE A 37 1.50 -1.22 0.99
CA ILE A 37 0.47 -0.17 1.12
C ILE A 37 -0.81 -0.58 0.40
N ALA A 38 -0.70 -1.07 -0.84
CA ALA A 38 -1.85 -1.51 -1.63
C ALA A 38 -2.58 -2.70 -0.98
N ALA A 39 -1.85 -3.64 -0.36
CA ALA A 39 -2.43 -4.79 0.33
C ALA A 39 -3.25 -4.35 1.55
N HIS A 40 -2.71 -3.46 2.38
CA HIS A 40 -3.45 -2.90 3.52
C HIS A 40 -4.68 -2.10 3.07
N THR A 41 -4.54 -1.26 2.05
CA THR A 41 -5.65 -0.47 1.49
C THR A 41 -6.73 -1.36 0.90
N LYS A 42 -6.35 -2.47 0.26
CA LYS A 42 -7.29 -3.47 -0.27
C LYS A 42 -8.09 -4.13 0.84
N LEU A 43 -7.46 -4.51 1.95
CA LEU A 43 -8.15 -5.08 3.11
C LEU A 43 -9.20 -4.10 3.65
N LEU A 44 -8.82 -2.84 3.89
CA LEU A 44 -9.76 -1.79 4.33
C LEU A 44 -10.92 -1.60 3.34
N GLY A 45 -10.61 -1.54 2.04
CA GLY A 45 -11.62 -1.37 1.00
C GLY A 45 -12.59 -2.54 0.87
N ARG A 46 -12.14 -3.78 1.15
CA ARG A 46 -13.02 -4.95 1.16
C ARG A 46 -13.97 -4.94 2.35
N MET A 47 -13.48 -4.60 3.54
CA MET A 47 -14.33 -4.41 4.73
C MET A 47 -15.35 -3.28 4.53
N ALA A 48 -14.92 -2.13 4.00
CA ALA A 48 -15.81 -1.00 3.71
C ALA A 48 -16.94 -1.35 2.73
N LYS A 49 -16.67 -2.25 1.78
CA LYS A 49 -17.65 -2.72 0.78
C LYS A 49 -18.49 -3.91 1.26
N GLY A 50 -18.31 -4.37 2.51
CA GLY A 50 -18.97 -5.57 3.03
C GLY A 50 -18.56 -6.87 2.31
N GLN A 51 -17.44 -6.88 1.60
CA GLN A 51 -16.92 -8.07 0.92
C GLN A 51 -16.19 -9.01 1.88
N ASP A 52 -15.63 -8.44 2.95
CA ASP A 52 -15.11 -9.16 4.10
C ASP A 52 -15.89 -8.69 5.35
N PRO A 53 -16.07 -9.55 6.38
CA PRO A 53 -16.58 -9.12 7.66
C PRO A 53 -15.72 -8.01 8.25
N PHE A 54 -16.36 -7.03 8.90
CA PHE A 54 -15.63 -5.98 9.58
C PHE A 54 -14.91 -6.53 10.82
N ASP A 55 -13.62 -6.21 10.93
CA ASP A 55 -12.76 -6.47 12.08
C ASP A 55 -12.01 -5.18 12.42
N ALA A 56 -12.34 -4.59 13.58
CA ALA A 56 -11.72 -3.35 14.02
C ALA A 56 -10.21 -3.51 14.27
N ALA A 57 -9.76 -4.64 14.82
CA ALA A 57 -8.35 -4.87 15.08
C ALA A 57 -7.57 -4.98 13.76
N ALA A 58 -8.09 -5.74 12.80
CA ALA A 58 -7.49 -5.86 11.48
C ALA A 58 -7.48 -4.52 10.71
N ALA A 59 -8.55 -3.74 10.81
CA ALA A 59 -8.62 -2.42 10.18
C ALA A 59 -7.58 -1.45 10.76
N ASN A 60 -7.46 -1.38 12.09
CA ASN A 60 -6.50 -0.52 12.75
C ASN A 60 -5.05 -0.98 12.51
N ALA A 61 -4.80 -2.28 12.44
CA ALA A 61 -3.50 -2.82 12.06
C ALA A 61 -3.14 -2.49 10.60
N ALA A 62 -4.11 -2.52 9.68
CA ALA A 62 -3.88 -2.13 8.29
C ALA A 62 -3.54 -0.64 8.16
N LEU A 63 -4.19 0.23 8.95
CA LEU A 63 -3.84 1.66 9.01
C LEU A 63 -2.42 1.88 9.53
N ASP A 64 -2.02 1.14 10.56
CA ASP A 64 -0.65 1.19 11.09
C ASP A 64 0.39 0.73 10.05
N GLY A 65 0.07 -0.33 9.28
CA GLY A 65 0.87 -0.79 8.15
C GLY A 65 1.01 0.26 7.05
N ILE A 66 -0.09 0.94 6.68
CA ILE A 66 -0.05 2.05 5.70
C ILE A 66 0.84 3.19 6.22
N ALA A 67 0.69 3.59 7.49
CA ALA A 67 1.52 4.64 8.07
C ALA A 67 3.01 4.26 8.08
N THR A 68 3.32 3.03 8.47
CA THR A 68 4.68 2.50 8.51
C THR A 68 5.33 2.51 7.12
N GLU A 69 4.65 2.00 6.10
CA GLU A 69 5.22 1.95 4.76
C GLU A 69 5.27 3.33 4.10
N ALA A 70 4.28 4.21 4.35
CA ALA A 70 4.31 5.59 3.88
C ALA A 70 5.53 6.35 4.41
N ALA A 71 5.91 6.14 5.68
CA ALA A 71 7.10 6.73 6.28
C ALA A 71 8.43 6.26 5.65
N ARG A 72 8.43 5.10 4.97
CA ARG A 72 9.63 4.56 4.30
C ARG A 72 9.84 5.13 2.89
N ILE A 73 8.80 5.72 2.29
CA ILE A 73 8.83 6.21 0.91
C ILE A 73 10.01 7.16 0.65
N PRO A 74 10.30 8.19 1.47
CA PRO A 74 11.43 9.08 1.20
C PRO A 74 12.76 8.33 1.06
N ALA A 75 13.03 7.39 1.96
CA ALA A 75 14.27 6.61 1.93
C ALA A 75 14.31 5.59 0.78
N GLN A 76 13.16 5.07 0.35
CA GLN A 76 13.07 4.13 -0.77
C GLN A 76 13.23 4.78 -2.15
N PHE A 77 13.05 6.10 -2.23
CA PHE A 77 13.14 6.88 -3.46
C PHE A 77 14.31 7.89 -3.46
N SER A 78 15.19 7.87 -2.46
CA SER A 78 16.33 8.82 -2.36
C SER A 78 17.27 8.71 -3.56
N ASP A 79 17.50 7.49 -4.04
CA ASP A 79 18.38 7.24 -5.16
C ASP A 79 17.63 7.33 -6.49
N ARG A 80 18.20 8.09 -7.43
CA ARG A 80 17.66 8.21 -8.78
C ARG A 80 18.00 6.98 -9.62
N VAL A 81 17.16 5.96 -9.50
CA VAL A 81 17.23 4.74 -10.32
C VAL A 81 15.97 4.60 -11.17
N LEU A 82 16.15 4.63 -12.50
CA LEU A 82 15.11 4.42 -13.50
C LEU A 82 15.16 2.99 -14.00
N HIS A 83 14.00 2.37 -14.17
CA HIS A 83 13.89 1.01 -14.67
C HIS A 83 12.65 0.88 -15.57
N PRO A 84 12.71 0.19 -16.72
CA PRO A 84 11.61 0.15 -17.68
C PRO A 84 10.31 -0.43 -17.10
N ARG A 85 10.43 -1.36 -16.15
CA ARG A 85 9.30 -1.99 -15.43
C ARG A 85 8.78 -1.18 -14.24
N SER A 86 9.44 -0.07 -13.90
CA SER A 86 9.00 0.82 -12.82
C SER A 86 7.98 1.83 -13.36
N GLU A 87 6.95 2.11 -12.56
CA GLU A 87 5.95 3.16 -12.84
C GLU A 87 6.36 4.54 -12.31
N ALA A 88 7.40 4.61 -11.48
CA ALA A 88 7.96 5.86 -10.97
C ALA A 88 8.46 6.77 -12.12
N LEU A 89 7.96 8.00 -12.17
CA LEU A 89 8.36 8.99 -13.16
C LEU A 89 9.64 9.74 -12.74
N PRO A 90 10.50 10.18 -13.70
CA PRO A 90 11.70 10.98 -13.41
C PRO A 90 11.44 12.26 -12.61
N VAL A 91 10.24 12.84 -12.73
CA VAL A 91 9.84 14.07 -12.03
C VAL A 91 9.82 13.93 -10.49
N ILE A 92 9.81 12.71 -9.95
CA ILE A 92 9.98 12.46 -8.51
C ILE A 92 11.23 13.14 -7.99
N TRP A 93 12.36 12.99 -8.67
CA TRP A 93 13.65 13.52 -8.20
C TRP A 93 13.81 15.02 -8.49
N GLU A 94 13.03 15.57 -9.42
CA GLU A 94 12.96 17.01 -9.68
C GLU A 94 12.09 17.74 -8.65
N ARG A 95 11.09 17.05 -8.10
CA ARG A 95 10.10 17.57 -7.13
C ARG A 95 10.07 16.74 -5.86
N PHE A 96 11.26 16.35 -5.37
CA PHE A 96 11.40 15.37 -4.31
C PHE A 96 10.74 15.80 -3.00
N GLU A 97 10.86 17.07 -2.62
CA GLU A 97 10.19 17.63 -1.45
C GLU A 97 8.67 17.48 -1.54
N THR A 98 8.08 17.81 -2.70
CA THR A 98 6.64 17.63 -2.93
C THR A 98 6.26 16.15 -2.86
N PHE A 99 7.05 15.27 -3.47
CA PHE A 99 6.82 13.83 -3.43
C PHE A 99 6.85 13.28 -1.99
N THR A 100 7.84 13.67 -1.20
CA THR A 100 7.95 13.25 0.21
C THR A 100 6.85 13.86 1.08
N ALA A 101 6.40 15.07 0.79
CA ALA A 101 5.24 15.66 1.46
C ALA A 101 3.95 14.87 1.18
N ARG A 102 3.76 14.33 -0.05
CA ARG A 102 2.62 13.44 -0.34
C ARG A 102 2.67 12.12 0.41
N ALA A 103 3.87 11.56 0.57
CA ALA A 103 4.06 10.37 1.41
C ALA A 103 3.71 10.66 2.87
N GLU A 104 4.12 11.84 3.37
CA GLU A 104 3.80 12.29 4.72
C GLU A 104 2.30 12.52 4.91
N ASP A 105 1.61 13.16 3.95
CA ASP A 105 0.15 13.32 3.97
C ASP A 105 -0.55 11.96 4.15
N LEU A 106 -0.11 10.91 3.44
CA LEU A 106 -0.65 9.55 3.59
C LEU A 106 -0.39 8.98 4.99
N ARG A 107 0.84 9.15 5.50
CA ARG A 107 1.24 8.70 6.83
C ARG A 107 0.37 9.32 7.91
N GLU A 108 0.13 10.62 7.84
CA GLU A 108 -0.70 11.37 8.80
C GLU A 108 -2.16 10.91 8.73
N ILE A 109 -2.74 10.81 7.53
CA ILE A 109 -4.11 10.31 7.33
C ILE A 109 -4.31 8.95 8.00
N ALA A 110 -3.36 8.02 7.80
CA ALA A 110 -3.43 6.69 8.37
C ALA A 110 -3.22 6.69 9.89
N THR A 111 -2.27 7.50 10.39
CA THR A 111 -1.98 7.65 11.82
C THR A 111 -3.18 8.23 12.58
N GLU A 112 -3.82 9.26 12.04
CA GLU A 112 -5.00 9.89 12.63
C GLU A 112 -6.23 8.99 12.65
N ALA A 113 -6.38 8.13 11.64
CA ALA A 113 -7.50 7.19 11.57
C ALA A 113 -7.33 5.99 12.52
N ARG A 114 -6.10 5.72 12.96
CA ARG A 114 -5.81 4.62 13.88
C ARG A 114 -6.50 4.88 15.23
N GLY A 115 -7.26 3.90 15.69
CA GLY A 115 -8.06 3.96 16.92
C GLY A 115 -9.42 4.63 16.74
N THR A 116 -9.72 5.20 15.58
CA THR A 116 -11.03 5.83 15.30
C THR A 116 -11.98 4.92 14.53
N VAL A 117 -11.49 3.80 13.98
CA VAL A 117 -12.30 2.83 13.23
C VAL A 117 -12.81 1.76 14.18
N THR A 118 -14.10 1.82 14.50
CA THR A 118 -14.79 0.93 15.45
C THR A 118 -15.92 0.13 14.80
N GLU A 119 -16.42 0.57 13.65
CA GLU A 119 -17.41 -0.12 12.84
C GLU A 119 -17.17 0.09 11.33
N ALA A 120 -17.84 -0.70 10.49
CA ALA A 120 -17.65 -0.65 9.04
C ALA A 120 -17.92 0.76 8.43
N PRO A 121 -18.96 1.50 8.85
CA PRO A 121 -19.20 2.86 8.34
C PRO A 121 -18.05 3.85 8.60
N ASP A 122 -17.21 3.64 9.63
CA ASP A 122 -16.06 4.53 9.89
C ASP A 122 -15.04 4.50 8.74
N LEU A 123 -14.95 3.37 8.04
CA LEU A 123 -14.03 3.18 6.91
C LEU A 123 -14.37 4.08 5.73
N ASP A 124 -15.61 4.54 5.60
CA ASP A 124 -16.04 5.37 4.48
C ASP A 124 -15.23 6.68 4.39
N ARG A 125 -15.11 7.38 5.52
CA ARG A 125 -14.35 8.63 5.58
C ARG A 125 -12.86 8.37 5.40
N VAL A 126 -12.35 7.31 6.03
CA VAL A 126 -10.93 6.92 5.98
C VAL A 126 -10.52 6.59 4.54
N MET A 127 -11.28 5.73 3.85
CA MET A 127 -11.00 5.33 2.47
C MET A 127 -11.08 6.50 1.49
N ARG A 128 -12.01 7.46 1.70
CA ARG A 128 -12.05 8.69 0.90
C ARG A 128 -10.79 9.54 1.07
N ARG A 129 -10.26 9.67 2.29
CA ARG A 129 -9.02 10.44 2.54
C ARG A 129 -7.80 9.75 1.94
N ILE A 130 -7.65 8.44 2.18
CA ILE A 130 -6.57 7.62 1.61
C ILE A 130 -6.61 7.72 0.08
N GLY A 131 -7.77 7.50 -0.54
CA GLY A 131 -7.92 7.57 -1.99
C GLY A 131 -7.52 8.93 -2.60
N LYS A 132 -7.87 10.03 -1.93
CA LYS A 132 -7.43 11.38 -2.34
C LYS A 132 -5.91 11.55 -2.25
N SER A 133 -5.28 11.07 -1.19
CA SER A 133 -3.82 11.09 -1.04
C SER A 133 -3.13 10.25 -2.13
N CYS A 134 -3.65 9.05 -2.41
CA CYS A 134 -3.18 8.21 -3.51
C CYS A 134 -3.27 8.93 -4.87
N SER A 135 -4.40 9.57 -5.18
CA SER A 135 -4.61 10.31 -6.44
C SER A 135 -3.61 11.46 -6.56
N ALA A 136 -3.47 12.28 -5.52
CA ALA A 136 -2.60 13.44 -5.51
C ALA A 136 -1.11 13.09 -5.72
N CYS A 137 -0.68 11.90 -5.30
CA CYS A 137 0.67 11.41 -5.58
C CYS A 137 0.77 10.80 -6.98
N HIS A 138 -0.12 9.86 -7.32
CA HIS A 138 -0.01 9.10 -8.57
C HIS A 138 -0.20 9.95 -9.81
N GLU A 139 -1.09 10.95 -9.79
CA GLU A 139 -1.29 11.88 -10.91
C GLU A 139 -0.02 12.66 -11.27
N ALA A 140 0.85 12.93 -10.30
CA ALA A 140 2.06 13.70 -10.50
C ALA A 140 3.31 12.84 -10.72
N PHE A 141 3.35 11.62 -10.18
CA PHE A 141 4.60 10.86 -9.98
C PHE A 141 4.57 9.43 -10.53
N ARG A 142 3.43 8.93 -11.01
CA ARG A 142 3.27 7.57 -11.52
C ARG A 142 2.62 7.58 -12.91
N LYS A 143 3.14 6.76 -13.83
CA LYS A 143 2.54 6.55 -15.16
C LYS A 143 1.37 5.57 -15.13
#